data_AF-A0A952RTP1-F1
#
_entry.id   AF-A0A952RTP1-F1
#
_cell.length_a   1.000
_cell.length_b   1.000
_cell.length_c   1.000
_cell.angle_alpha   90.00
_cell.angle_beta   90.00
_cell.angle_gamma   90.00
#
_symmetry.space_group_name_H-M   'P 1'
#
loop_
_entity.id
_entity.type
_entity.pdbx_description
1 polymer ?
#
loop_
_entity_poly.entity_id
_entity_poly.type
_entity_poly.pdbx_seq_one_letter_code
_entity_poly.pdbx_strand_id
1 'polypeptide(L)' 'MFPYEEHKNTELWQRIDKIVADLEKNGDVKLTTAREYVVGYFCKKLREGEAK' A
#
# COMPACT_ATOMS: atom_id res chain seq x y z
N MET A 1 -7.22 15.41 4.14
CA MET A 1 -8.03 14.44 3.39
C MET A 1 -7.08 13.55 2.63
N PHE A 2 -7.03 12.27 2.96
CA PHE A 2 -6.12 11.31 2.36
C PHE A 2 -6.91 10.36 1.44
N PRO A 3 -6.54 10.19 0.15
CA PRO A 3 -7.38 9.52 -0.84
C PRO A 3 -7.59 8.02 -0.60
N TYR A 4 -6.88 7.41 0.35
CA TYR A 4 -6.94 5.98 0.64
C TYR A 4 -7.31 5.68 2.11
N GLU A 5 -7.97 6.62 2.81
CA GLU A 5 -8.41 6.42 4.20
C GLU A 5 -9.29 5.18 4.37
N GLU A 6 -10.13 4.88 3.37
CA GLU A 6 -11.00 3.69 3.35
C GLU A 6 -10.24 2.35 3.42
N HIS A 7 -8.95 2.34 3.13
CA HIS A 7 -8.14 1.13 3.14
C HIS A 7 -7.36 0.95 4.46
N LYS A 8 -7.11 2.01 5.24
CA LYS A 8 -6.18 1.99 6.40
C LYS A 8 -6.47 0.93 7.47
N ASN A 9 -7.73 0.56 7.65
CA ASN A 9 -8.15 -0.41 8.67
C ASN A 9 -8.44 -1.82 8.09
N THR A 10 -7.95 -2.10 6.89
CA THR A 10 -8.16 -3.41 6.24
C THR A 10 -6.94 -4.32 6.42
N GLU A 11 -7.17 -5.63 6.49
CA GLU A 11 -6.07 -6.61 6.49
C GLU A 11 -5.19 -6.49 5.25
N LEU A 12 -5.79 -6.13 4.10
CA LEU A 12 -5.06 -5.86 2.87
C LEU A 12 -4.05 -4.74 3.05
N TRP A 13 -4.45 -3.61 3.65
CA TRP A 13 -3.54 -2.51 3.93
C TRP A 13 -2.39 -2.92 4.83
N GLN A 14 -2.66 -3.61 5.94
CA GLN A 14 -1.62 -4.06 6.87
C GLN A 14 -0.60 -4.97 6.17
N ARG A 15 -1.09 -5.87 5.32
CA ARG A 15 -0.24 -6.78 4.55
C ARG A 15 0.63 -6.04 3.54
N ILE A 16 0.05 -5.11 2.78
CA ILE A 16 0.79 -4.33 1.78
C ILE A 16 1.77 -3.37 2.45
N ASP A 17 1.39 -2.70 3.54
CA ASP A 17 2.28 -1.82 4.30
C ASP A 17 3.52 -2.56 4.79
N LYS A 18 3.34 -3.78 5.33
CA LYS A 18 4.46 -4.63 5.74
C LYS A 18 5.37 -4.99 4.57
N ILE A 19 4.81 -5.39 3.43
CA ILE A 19 5.60 -5.72 2.23
C ILE A 19 6.41 -4.51 1.77
N VAL A 20 5.78 -3.35 1.65
CA VAL A 20 6.45 -2.11 1.23
C VAL A 20 7.53 -1.69 2.24
N ALA A 21 7.27 -1.85 3.54
CA ALA A 21 8.24 -1.57 4.59
C ALA A 21 9.47 -2.49 4.51
N ASP A 22 9.27 -3.78 4.27
CA ASP A 22 10.37 -4.75 4.12
C ASP A 22 11.23 -4.44 2.87
N LEU A 23 10.60 -4.08 1.75
CA LEU A 23 11.31 -3.69 0.52
C LEU A 23 12.14 -2.41 0.72
N GLU A 24 11.60 -1.41 1.42
CA GLU A 24 12.33 -0.18 1.71
C GLU A 24 13.49 -0.42 2.66
N LYS A 25 13.29 -1.27 3.68
CA LYS A 25 14.30 -1.63 4.67
C LYS A 25 15.47 -2.40 4.05
N ASN A 26 15.18 -3.30 3.11
CA ASN A 26 16.21 -4.10 2.44
C ASN A 26 16.88 -3.34 1.28
N GLY A 27 16.41 -2.13 0.95
CA GLY A 27 16.97 -1.29 -0.11
C GLY A 27 16.56 -1.71 -1.52
N ASP A 28 15.62 -2.65 -1.66
CA ASP A 28 15.06 -3.06 -2.95
C ASP A 28 14.29 -1.93 -3.62
N VAL A 29 13.66 -1.07 -2.81
CA VAL A 29 12.96 0.13 -3.27
C VAL A 29 13.35 1.35 -2.44
N LYS A 30 13.32 2.51 -3.06
CA LYS A 30 13.38 3.80 -2.38
C LYS A 30 12.13 4.60 -2.71
N LEU A 31 11.26 4.77 -1.72
CA LEU A 31 10.07 5.58 -1.90
C LEU A 31 10.46 7.05 -1.96
N THR A 32 9.95 7.76 -2.97
CA THR A 32 10.11 9.21 -3.14
C THR A 32 8.89 10.00 -2.66
N THR A 33 7.86 9.29 -2.19
CA THR A 33 6.61 9.82 -1.65
C THR A 33 6.28 9.09 -0.34
N ALA A 34 5.32 9.62 0.43
CA ALA A 34 4.93 8.98 1.68
C ALA A 34 4.37 7.56 1.44
N ARG A 35 4.82 6.60 2.26
CA ARG A 35 4.47 5.18 2.16
C ARG A 35 2.97 4.93 2.05
N GLU A 36 2.17 5.71 2.78
CA GLU A 36 0.71 5.61 2.78
C GLU A 36 0.12 5.76 1.37
N TYR A 37 0.64 6.66 0.52
CA TYR A 37 0.15 6.81 -0.86
C TYR A 37 0.46 5.58 -1.72
N VAL A 38 1.63 4.97 -1.51
CA VAL A 38 2.07 3.76 -2.22
C VAL A 38 1.21 2.57 -1.81
N VAL A 39 1.06 2.37 -0.50
CA VAL A 39 0.22 1.30 0.09
C VAL A 39 -1.23 1.46 -0.36
N GLY A 40 -1.77 2.67 -0.29
CA GLY A 40 -3.13 2.97 -0.71
C GLY A 40 -3.39 2.72 -2.19
N TYR A 41 -2.45 3.10 -3.06
CA TYR A 41 -2.54 2.81 -4.49
C TYR A 41 -2.56 1.30 -4.78
N PHE A 42 -1.70 0.52 -4.11
CA PHE A 42 -1.72 -0.94 -4.24
C PHE A 42 -3.03 -1.56 -3.74
N CYS A 43 -3.54 -1.10 -2.59
CA CYS A 43 -4.83 -1.56 -2.07
C CYS A 43 -5.96 -1.31 -3.08
N LYS A 44 -6.00 -0.11 -3.68
CA LYS A 44 -6.95 0.23 -4.73
C LYS A 44 -6.84 -0.72 -5.92
N LYS A 45 -5.63 -0.90 -6.46
CA LYS A 45 -5.38 -1.73 -7.65
C LYS A 45 -5.73 -3.20 -7.43
N LEU A 46 -5.43 -3.74 -6.26
CA LEU A 46 -5.76 -5.12 -5.93
C LEU A 46 -7.27 -5.31 -5.80
N ARG A 47 -7.99 -4.38 -5.18
CA ARG A 47 -9.47 -4.40 -5.14
C ARG A 47 -10.11 -4.26 -6.52
N GLU A 48 -9.54 -3.43 -7.40
CA GLU A 48 -9.97 -3.32 -8.80
C GLU A 48 -9.70 -4.62 -9.59
N GLY A 49 -8.66 -5.38 -9.21
CA GLY A 49 -8.25 -6.62 -9.88
C GLY A 49 -8.98 -7.89 -9.43
N GLU A 50 -9.64 -7.88 -8.27
CA GLU A 50 -10.47 -9.01 -7.78
C GLU A 50 -11.86 -9.07 -8.44
N ALA A 51 -12.21 -8.09 -9.29
CA ALA A 51 -13.41 -8.15 -10.12
C ALA A 51 -13.15 -9.02 -11.37
N LYS A 52 -13.07 -10.34 -11.19
CA LYS A 52 -13.12 -11.32 -12.28
C LYS A 52 -13.90 -12.56 -11.89
#